data_AF-A0A1C0B7F2-F1
#
_entry.id   AF-A0A1C0B7F2-F1
#
_cell.length_a   1.000
_cell.length_b   1.000
_cell.length_c   1.000
_cell.angle_alpha   90.00
_cell.angle_beta   90.00
_cell.angle_gamma   90.00
#
_symmetry.space_group_name_H-M   'P 1'
#
loop_
_entity.id
_entity.type
_entity.pdbx_description
1 polymer ?
#
loop_
_entity_poly.entity_id
_entity_poly.type
_entity_poly.pdbx_seq_one_letter_code
_entity_poly.pdbx_strand_id
1 'polypeptide(L)'
;MSEIIKISSEVIGTEKTNSVNARELHQVLEIGKDFSNWMNAQINSLGLEKNVDYIVYEVKGNGRPQKEYIITTETAKHISMA
;
A
#
# COMPACT_ATOMS: atom_id res chain seq x y z
N MET A 1 -7.98 -0.07 -23.15
CA MET A 1 -7.75 -0.69 -21.84
C MET A 1 -7.32 0.41 -20.91
N SER A 2 -8.18 0.80 -19.96
CA SER A 2 -7.82 1.79 -18.96
C SER A 2 -7.02 1.06 -17.86
N GLU A 3 -5.77 1.42 -17.66
CA GLU A 3 -5.02 0.93 -16.49
C GLU A 3 -5.63 1.54 -15.24
N ILE A 4 -6.12 0.68 -14.35
CA ILE A 4 -6.85 1.08 -13.14
C ILE A 4 -5.88 1.45 -12.01
N ILE A 5 -4.71 0.79 -11.96
CA ILE A 5 -3.65 1.06 -10.97
C ILE A 5 -2.28 0.72 -11.56
N LYS A 6 -1.25 1.47 -11.18
CA LYS A 6 0.12 1.25 -11.63
C LYS A 6 0.78 0.12 -10.82
N ILE A 7 1.34 -0.86 -11.52
CA ILE A 7 2.21 -1.88 -10.93
C ILE A 7 3.66 -1.44 -11.13
N SER A 8 4.43 -1.35 -10.03
CA SER A 8 5.88 -1.14 -10.05
C SER A 8 6.60 -2.38 -9.52
N SER A 9 7.91 -2.46 -9.73
CA SER A 9 8.74 -3.50 -9.11
C SER A 9 9.68 -2.84 -8.11
N GLU A 10 9.39 -3.01 -6.83
CA GLU A 10 10.16 -2.46 -5.71
C GLU A 10 10.89 -3.57 -4.95
N VAL A 11 11.92 -3.20 -4.19
CA VAL A 11 12.60 -4.15 -3.30
C VAL A 11 11.86 -4.17 -1.96
N ILE A 12 11.20 -5.30 -1.67
CA ILE A 12 10.56 -5.55 -0.37
C ILE A 12 11.39 -6.61 0.35
N GLY A 13 11.99 -6.22 1.47
CA GLY A 13 12.97 -7.06 2.16
C GLY A 13 14.26 -7.19 1.36
N THR A 14 14.51 -8.37 0.79
CA THR A 14 15.70 -8.68 -0.02
C THR A 14 15.38 -8.96 -1.49
N GLU A 15 14.10 -9.04 -1.85
CA GLU A 15 13.68 -9.45 -3.19
C GLU A 15 13.00 -8.30 -3.94
N LYS A 16 13.20 -8.26 -5.26
CA LYS A 16 12.48 -7.37 -6.15
C LYS A 16 11.16 -8.02 -6.51
N THR A 17 10.05 -7.45 -6.03
CA THR A 17 8.71 -8.01 -6.20
C THR A 17 7.78 -7.00 -6.86
N ASN A 18 6.72 -7.50 -7.49
CA ASN A 18 5.69 -6.64 -8.05
C ASN A 18 4.84 -6.06 -6.93
N SER A 19 4.71 -4.75 -6.94
CA SER A 19 4.13 -3.96 -5.87
C SER A 19 3.25 -2.84 -6.43
N VAL A 20 2.39 -2.30 -5.57
CA VAL A 20 1.55 -1.15 -5.89
C VAL A 20 1.64 -0.12 -4.77
N ASN A 21 1.32 1.13 -5.11
CA ASN A 21 1.16 2.17 -4.11
C ASN A 21 -0.20 1.99 -3.40
N ALA A 22 -0.17 1.83 -2.07
CA ALA A 22 -1.38 1.60 -1.29
C ALA A 22 -2.32 2.80 -1.27
N ARG A 23 -1.80 4.03 -1.43
CA ARG A 23 -2.61 5.25 -1.50
C ARG A 23 -3.34 5.33 -2.83
N GLU A 24 -2.69 4.99 -3.93
CA GLU A 24 -3.36 4.88 -5.24
C GLU A 24 -4.47 3.81 -5.16
N LEU A 25 -4.18 2.65 -4.57
CA LEU A 25 -5.18 1.61 -4.35
C LEU A 25 -6.38 2.13 -3.53
N HIS A 26 -6.11 2.83 -2.43
CA HIS A 26 -7.17 3.42 -1.59
C HIS A 26 -8.07 4.39 -2.38
N GLN A 27 -7.48 5.21 -3.25
CA GLN A 27 -8.21 6.15 -4.11
C GLN A 27 -9.04 5.42 -5.16
N VAL A 28 -8.47 4.39 -5.79
CA VAL A 28 -9.14 3.56 -6.81
C VAL A 28 -10.32 2.79 -6.23
N LEU A 29 -10.21 2.31 -4.99
CA LEU A 29 -11.29 1.63 -4.27
C LEU A 29 -12.34 2.59 -3.69
N GLU A 30 -12.16 3.91 -3.87
CA GLU A 30 -13.06 4.97 -3.40
C GLU A 30 -13.41 4.86 -1.91
N ILE A 31 -12.44 4.47 -1.09
CA ILE A 31 -12.66 4.23 0.34
C ILE A 31 -12.79 5.56 1.08
N GLY A 32 -13.91 5.76 1.77
CA GLY A 32 -14.21 7.00 2.51
C GLY A 32 -13.52 7.15 3.87
N LYS A 33 -12.70 6.17 4.29
CA LYS A 33 -11.93 6.24 5.55
C LYS A 33 -10.63 7.00 5.32
N ASP A 34 -10.10 7.64 6.36
CA ASP A 34 -8.76 8.24 6.27
C ASP A 34 -7.70 7.17 5.98
N PHE A 35 -6.82 7.45 5.01
CA PHE A 35 -5.81 6.51 4.52
C PHE A 35 -4.99 5.86 5.65
N SER A 36 -4.53 6.63 6.64
CA SER A 36 -3.74 6.09 7.74
C SER A 36 -4.52 5.11 8.61
N ASN A 37 -5.80 5.42 8.90
CA ASN A 37 -6.65 4.53 9.69
C ASN A 37 -7.00 3.28 8.90
N TRP A 38 -7.29 3.44 7.61
CA TRP A 38 -7.57 2.33 6.70
C TRP A 38 -6.37 1.40 6.54
N MET A 39 -5.18 1.93 6.24
CA MET A 39 -3.98 1.12 6.03
C MET A 39 -3.60 0.37 7.31
N ASN A 40 -3.69 1.01 8.48
CA ASN A 40 -3.49 0.34 9.76
C ASN A 40 -4.51 -0.80 9.98
N ALA A 41 -5.77 -0.62 9.57
CA ALA A 41 -6.77 -1.67 9.64
C ALA A 41 -6.42 -2.86 8.74
N GLN A 42 -5.93 -2.62 7.51
CA GLN A 42 -5.48 -3.69 6.61
C GLN A 42 -4.29 -4.45 7.20
N ILE A 43 -3.28 -3.74 7.72
CA ILE A 43 -2.10 -4.35 8.36
C ILE A 43 -2.53 -5.26 9.51
N ASN A 44 -3.39 -4.76 10.40
CA ASN A 44 -3.83 -5.52 11.56
C ASN A 44 -4.76 -6.69 11.20
N SER A 45 -5.69 -6.49 10.26
CA SER A 45 -6.69 -7.49 9.90
C SER A 45 -6.11 -8.64 9.07
N LEU A 46 -5.14 -8.34 8.21
CA LEU A 46 -4.50 -9.34 7.35
C LEU A 46 -3.19 -9.88 7.95
N GLY A 47 -2.73 -9.32 9.08
CA GLY A 47 -1.48 -9.71 9.72
C GLY A 47 -0.25 -9.38 8.88
N LEU A 48 -0.27 -8.26 8.15
CA LEU A 48 0.80 -7.89 7.21
C LEU A 48 2.11 -7.58 7.94
N GLU A 49 3.21 -8.08 7.40
CA GLU A 49 4.54 -7.93 7.97
C GLU A 49 5.38 -6.90 7.18
N LYS A 50 6.05 -6.00 7.91
CA LYS A 50 6.96 -5.01 7.30
C LYS A 50 8.17 -5.71 6.70
N ASN A 51 8.55 -5.30 5.49
CA ASN A 51 9.60 -5.89 4.66
C ASN A 51 9.28 -7.31 4.15
N VAL A 52 8.04 -7.76 4.27
CA VAL A 52 7.53 -9.00 3.68
C VAL A 52 6.36 -8.66 2.76
N ASP A 53 5.31 -8.06 3.31
CA ASP A 53 4.10 -7.68 2.57
C ASP A 53 4.10 -6.23 2.13
N TYR A 54 4.83 -5.38 2.86
CA TYR A 54 4.87 -3.96 2.57
C TYR A 54 6.15 -3.28 3.04
N ILE A 55 6.44 -2.12 2.45
CA ILE A 55 7.44 -1.16 2.91
C ILE A 55 6.79 0.20 3.09
N VAL A 56 7.39 1.03 3.94
CA VAL A 56 6.87 2.34 4.31
C VAL A 56 7.94 3.40 4.11
N TYR A 57 7.54 4.51 3.50
CA TYR A 57 8.37 5.68 3.26
C TYR A 57 7.80 6.88 3.99
N GLU A 58 8.67 7.72 4.52
CA GLU A 58 8.27 9.03 5.04
C GLU A 58 8.50 10.08 3.97
N VAL A 59 7.41 10.70 3.53
CA VAL A 59 7.45 11.82 2.60
C VAL A 59 7.42 13.11 3.41
N LYS A 60 8.45 13.95 3.21
CA LYS A 60 8.50 15.28 3.82
C LYS A 60 7.42 16.16 3.20
N GLY A 61 6.47 16.59 4.02
CA GLY A 61 5.51 17.64 3.68
C GLY A 61 5.84 18.96 4.39
N ASN A 62 5.00 19.99 4.18
CA ASN A 62 5.09 21.30 4.84
C ASN A 62 4.70 21.27 6.33
N GLY A 63 4.86 20.12 7.00
CA GLY A 63 4.41 19.86 8.36
C GLY A 63 4.82 18.46 8.82
N ARG A 64 3.89 17.70 9.40
CA ARG A 64 4.16 16.32 9.84
C ARG A 64 4.46 15.43 8.62
N PRO A 65 5.57 14.66 8.63
CA PRO A 65 5.86 13.70 7.58
C PRO A 65 4.69 12.75 7.35
N GLN A 66 4.34 12.51 6.10
CA GLN A 66 3.30 11.56 5.72
C GLN A 66 3.92 10.19 5.46
N LYS A 67 3.21 9.14 5.86
CA LYS A 67 3.63 7.76 5.56
C LYS A 67 2.98 7.31 4.27
N GLU A 68 3.81 6.91 3.32
CA GLU A 68 3.41 6.23 2.09
C GLU A 68 3.77 4.75 2.20
N TYR A 69 2.90 3.89 1.67
CA TYR A 69 3.06 2.45 1.76
C TYR A 69 3.11 1.86 0.35
N ILE A 70 4.10 1.03 0.12
CA ILE A 70 4.16 0.15 -1.05
C ILE A 70 3.87 -1.25 -0.56
N ILE A 71 2.88 -1.90 -1.17
CA ILE A 71 2.42 -3.24 -0.80
C ILE A 71 2.67 -4.20 -1.95
N THR A 72 2.87 -5.49 -1.64
CA THR A 72 2.94 -6.53 -2.67
C THR A 72 1.63 -6.59 -3.47
N THR A 73 1.73 -6.98 -4.74
CA THR A 73 0.54 -7.21 -5.57
C THR A 73 -0.39 -8.28 -4.99
N GLU A 74 0.13 -9.27 -4.26
CA GLU A 74 -0.69 -10.26 -3.55
C GLU A 74 -1.52 -9.62 -2.45
N THR A 75 -0.90 -8.79 -1.61
CA THR A 75 -1.59 -8.01 -0.58
C THR A 75 -2.66 -7.09 -1.20
N ALA A 76 -2.33 -6.41 -2.30
CA ALA A 76 -3.27 -5.54 -2.99
C ALA A 76 -4.50 -6.30 -3.50
N LYS A 77 -4.32 -7.51 -4.04
CA LYS A 77 -5.42 -8.37 -4.47
C LYS A 77 -6.31 -8.77 -3.30
N HIS A 78 -5.72 -9.22 -2.18
CA HIS A 78 -6.48 -9.57 -0.98
C HIS A 78 -7.31 -8.39 -0.46
N ILE A 79 -6.71 -7.20 -0.37
CA ILE A 79 -7.42 -5.97 0.05
C ILE A 79 -8.58 -5.64 -0.90
N SER A 80 -8.40 -5.85 -2.20
CA SER A 80 -9.43 -5.54 -3.21
C SER A 80 -10.60 -6.53 -3.21
N MET A 81 -10.43 -7.71 -2.60
CA MET A 81 -11.43 -8.77 -2.54
C MET A 81 -12.17 -8.83 -1.20
N ALA A 82 -11.69 -8.11 -0.18
CA ALA A 82 -12.25 -8.07 1.17
C ALA A 82 -13.45 -7.11 1.28
#